data_AF-A0A0G0G8B1-F1
#
_entry.id   AF-A0A0G0G8B1-F1
#
_cell.length_a   1.000
_cell.length_b   1.000
_cell.length_c   1.000
_cell.angle_alpha   90.00
_cell.angle_beta   90.00
_cell.angle_gamma   90.00
#
_symmetry.space_group_name_H-M   'P 1'
#
loop_
_entity.id
_entity.type
_entity.pdbx_description
1 polymer ?
#
loop_
_entity_poly.entity_id
_entity_poly.type
_entity_poly.pdbx_seq_one_letter_code
_entity_poly.pdbx_strand_id
1 'polypeptide(L)'
;NFIFIWINSVLALVAILFGWLMSKANSTFAKLWTGFLWLIFLPNTIYILTDISHLFEDWPKVGNLFKLILIFQYSLFAIFGIITFVISTYFFQRLLEGKRKKGIKTTTIIAICILNFIVGFGVVLGGIRRTNSWYIFTNPSRVLEDTLNVIYSQELLILSLGIGILANFIYFLMLESIATWGKKYLKK
;
A
#
# COMPACT_ATOMS: atom_id res chain seq x y z
N ASN A 1 16.66 2.32 -11.99
CA ASN A 1 15.84 2.34 -10.77
C ASN A 1 14.58 3.21 -10.88
N PHE A 2 14.64 4.45 -11.36
CA PHE A 2 13.44 5.32 -11.46
C PHE A 2 12.23 4.74 -12.21
N ILE A 3 12.43 3.91 -13.25
CA ILE A 3 11.32 3.31 -14.00
C ILE A 3 10.38 2.51 -13.08
N PHE A 4 10.93 1.76 -12.12
CA PHE A 4 10.12 0.97 -11.18
C PHE A 4 9.32 1.87 -10.24
N ILE A 5 9.93 2.93 -9.71
CA ILE A 5 9.25 3.91 -8.85
C ILE A 5 8.10 4.60 -9.60
N TRP A 6 8.32 4.94 -10.87
CA TRP A 6 7.27 5.51 -11.72
C TRP A 6 6.12 4.53 -11.97
N ILE A 7 6.42 3.28 -12.30
CA ILE A 7 5.40 2.23 -12.47
C ILE A 7 4.62 2.04 -11.16
N ASN A 8 5.31 1.90 -10.03
CA ASN A 8 4.69 1.75 -8.71
C ASN A 8 3.84 2.97 -8.35
N SER A 9 4.25 4.18 -8.74
CA SER A 9 3.47 5.41 -8.57
C SER A 9 2.17 5.40 -9.37
N VAL A 10 2.19 4.91 -10.62
CA VAL A 10 0.97 4.73 -11.42
C VAL A 10 0.07 3.66 -10.80
N LEU A 11 0.63 2.53 -10.38
CA LEU A 11 -0.13 1.44 -9.75
C LEU A 11 -0.73 1.85 -8.40
N ALA A 12 -0.07 2.74 -7.64
CA ALA A 12 -0.60 3.34 -6.43
C ALA A 12 -1.86 4.19 -6.70
N LEU A 13 -1.89 4.94 -7.81
CA LEU A 13 -3.08 5.67 -8.25
C LEU A 13 -4.21 4.71 -8.67
N VAL A 14 -3.86 3.58 -9.28
CA VAL A 14 -4.83 2.52 -9.61
C VAL A 14 -5.45 1.93 -8.34
N ALA A 15 -4.68 1.76 -7.26
CA ALA A 15 -5.22 1.35 -5.97
C ALA A 15 -6.25 2.37 -5.45
N ILE A 16 -5.94 3.68 -5.49
CA ILE A 16 -6.91 4.73 -5.11
C ILE A 16 -8.18 4.65 -5.94
N LEU A 17 -8.04 4.49 -7.27
CA LEU A 17 -9.18 4.40 -8.17
C LEU A 17 -10.10 3.24 -7.77
N PHE A 18 -9.56 2.05 -7.55
CA PHE A 18 -10.37 0.90 -7.14
C PHE A 18 -10.94 1.05 -5.73
N GLY A 19 -10.21 1.67 -4.79
CA GLY A 19 -10.74 2.01 -3.47
C GLY A 19 -11.93 2.98 -3.56
N TRP A 20 -11.83 3.99 -4.41
CA TRP A 20 -12.93 4.93 -4.66
C TRP A 20 -14.14 4.24 -5.32
N LEU A 21 -13.92 3.45 -6.38
CA LEU A 21 -14.97 2.68 -7.05
C LEU A 21 -15.68 1.73 -6.08
N MET A 22 -14.92 1.03 -5.23
CA MET A 22 -15.45 0.18 -4.17
C MET A 22 -16.36 0.95 -3.22
N SER A 23 -15.99 2.18 -2.84
CA SER A 23 -16.81 3.04 -1.97
C SER A 23 -18.10 3.56 -2.64
N LYS A 24 -18.18 3.52 -3.97
CA LYS A 24 -19.33 3.99 -4.77
C LYS A 24 -20.20 2.86 -5.32
N ALA A 25 -19.70 1.63 -5.32
CA ALA A 25 -20.42 0.49 -5.84
C ALA A 25 -21.72 0.24 -5.03
N ASN A 26 -22.82 0.00 -5.75
CA ASN A 26 -24.13 -0.28 -5.14
C ASN A 26 -24.36 -1.79 -4.93
N SER A 27 -23.89 -2.63 -5.84
CA SER A 27 -24.05 -4.09 -5.75
C SER A 27 -22.91 -4.73 -4.95
N THR A 28 -23.21 -5.81 -4.24
CA THR A 28 -22.23 -6.59 -3.48
C THR A 28 -21.14 -7.15 -4.38
N PHE A 29 -21.51 -7.67 -5.57
CA PHE A 29 -20.55 -8.19 -6.53
C PHE A 29 -19.54 -7.12 -6.98
N ALA A 30 -20.00 -5.91 -7.32
CA ALA A 30 -19.11 -4.83 -7.72
C ALA A 30 -18.18 -4.40 -6.58
N LYS A 31 -18.67 -4.33 -5.33
CA LYS A 31 -17.85 -4.06 -4.15
C LYS A 31 -16.75 -5.11 -3.95
N LEU A 32 -17.11 -6.39 -4.06
CA LEU A 32 -16.14 -7.49 -3.91
C LEU A 32 -15.09 -7.47 -5.02
N TRP A 33 -15.50 -7.26 -6.27
CA TRP A 33 -14.59 -7.23 -7.41
C TRP A 33 -13.61 -6.04 -7.33
N THR A 34 -14.13 -4.83 -7.10
CA THR A 34 -13.31 -3.63 -6.92
C THR A 34 -12.43 -3.69 -5.67
N GLY A 35 -12.93 -4.29 -4.58
CA GLY A 35 -12.15 -4.53 -3.36
C GLY A 35 -11.01 -5.53 -3.57
N PHE A 36 -11.24 -6.59 -4.35
CA PHE A 36 -10.18 -7.53 -4.73
C PHE A 36 -9.09 -6.84 -5.57
N LEU A 37 -9.47 -6.07 -6.58
CA LEU A 37 -8.51 -5.31 -7.39
C LEU A 37 -7.77 -4.27 -6.54
N TRP A 38 -8.48 -3.55 -5.68
CA TRP A 38 -7.88 -2.63 -4.71
C TRP A 38 -6.82 -3.31 -3.85
N LEU A 39 -7.12 -4.50 -3.29
CA LEU A 39 -6.19 -5.23 -2.44
C LEU A 39 -4.93 -5.68 -3.20
N ILE A 40 -5.06 -6.07 -4.46
CA ILE A 40 -3.92 -6.42 -5.33
C ILE A 40 -3.01 -5.22 -5.57
N PHE A 41 -3.59 -4.03 -5.79
CA PHE A 41 -2.81 -2.85 -6.11
C PHE A 41 -2.33 -2.06 -4.90
N LEU A 42 -2.93 -2.23 -3.72
CA LEU A 42 -2.58 -1.52 -2.50
C LEU A 42 -1.09 -1.66 -2.09
N PRO A 43 -0.43 -2.84 -2.19
CA PRO A 43 1.01 -2.96 -1.91
C PRO A 43 1.88 -1.98 -2.69
N ASN A 44 1.47 -1.55 -3.89
CA ASN A 44 2.24 -0.60 -4.70
C ASN A 44 2.39 0.77 -4.06
N THR A 45 1.48 1.19 -3.17
CA THR A 45 1.65 2.43 -2.42
C THR A 45 2.82 2.34 -1.44
N ILE A 46 3.06 1.14 -0.88
CA ILE A 46 4.17 0.87 0.04
C ILE A 46 5.45 0.54 -0.71
N TYR A 47 5.40 -0.06 -1.91
CA TYR A 47 6.60 -0.27 -2.74
C TYR A 47 7.36 1.02 -3.00
N ILE A 48 6.65 2.13 -3.23
CA ILE A 48 7.28 3.44 -3.43
C ILE A 48 8.10 3.84 -2.19
N LEU A 49 7.67 3.46 -0.98
CA LEU A 49 8.42 3.70 0.26
C LEU A 49 9.63 2.80 0.38
N THR A 50 9.48 1.51 0.08
CA THR A 50 10.61 0.58 0.17
C THR A 50 11.64 0.82 -0.92
N ASP A 51 11.21 1.31 -2.09
CA ASP A 51 12.08 1.66 -3.22
C ASP A 51 13.02 2.83 -2.91
N ILE A 52 12.82 3.54 -1.78
CA ILE A 52 13.80 4.51 -1.28
C ILE A 52 15.15 3.87 -1.00
N SER A 53 15.23 2.54 -0.81
CA SER A 53 16.49 1.82 -0.68
C SER A 53 17.40 2.02 -1.89
N HIS A 54 16.84 2.23 -3.09
CA HIS A 54 17.62 2.50 -4.30
C HIS A 54 18.36 3.84 -4.25
N LEU A 55 17.99 4.74 -3.32
CA LEU A 55 18.77 5.94 -3.02
C LEU A 55 20.22 5.58 -2.66
N PHE A 56 20.43 4.51 -1.89
CA PHE A 56 21.77 4.08 -1.49
C PHE A 56 22.60 3.56 -2.67
N GLU A 57 21.95 2.94 -3.65
CA GLU A 57 22.61 2.49 -4.88
C GLU A 57 22.92 3.64 -5.83
N ASP A 58 22.07 4.66 -5.88
CA ASP A 58 22.22 5.82 -6.77
C ASP A 58 23.13 6.90 -6.17
N TRP A 59 23.28 6.93 -4.84
CA TRP A 59 24.12 7.87 -4.10
C TRP A 59 25.56 7.99 -4.60
N PRO A 60 26.32 6.89 -4.82
CA PRO A 60 27.69 6.98 -5.33
C PRO A 60 27.77 7.36 -6.82
N LYS A 61 26.67 7.24 -7.58
CA LYS A 61 26.63 7.52 -9.03
C LYS A 61 26.46 9.00 -9.35
N VAL A 62 26.14 9.81 -8.34
CA VAL A 62 25.76 11.22 -8.49
C VAL A 62 26.81 12.11 -7.83
N GLY A 63 27.22 13.18 -8.52
CA GLY A 63 28.17 14.16 -8.00
C GLY A 63 27.63 14.88 -6.75
N ASN A 64 28.53 15.37 -5.89
CA ASN A 64 28.15 15.94 -4.58
C ASN A 64 27.10 17.06 -4.66
N LEU A 65 27.16 17.91 -5.70
CA LEU A 65 26.19 19.00 -5.91
C LEU A 65 24.76 18.51 -6.19
N PHE A 66 24.62 17.30 -6.74
CA PHE A 66 23.33 16.74 -7.13
C PHE A 66 22.73 15.80 -6.07
N LYS A 67 23.47 15.48 -5.00
CA LYS A 67 22.99 14.61 -3.91
C LYS A 67 21.76 15.19 -3.18
N LEU A 68 21.71 16.50 -3.01
CA LEU A 68 20.54 17.17 -2.43
C LEU A 68 19.29 17.01 -3.30
N ILE A 69 19.44 17.14 -4.62
CA ILE A 69 18.34 16.95 -5.58
C ILE A 69 17.86 15.48 -5.54
N LEU A 70 18.79 14.53 -5.45
CA LEU A 70 18.48 13.11 -5.34
C LEU A 70 17.68 12.81 -4.07
N ILE A 71 18.11 13.29 -2.90
CA ILE A 71 17.37 13.15 -1.63
C ILE A 71 15.97 13.74 -1.76
N PHE A 72 15.86 14.97 -2.29
CA PHE A 72 14.58 15.63 -2.46
C PHE A 72 13.62 14.83 -3.35
N GLN A 73 14.11 14.32 -4.47
CA GLN A 73 13.32 13.51 -5.40
C GLN A 73 12.79 12.22 -4.74
N TYR A 74 13.64 11.46 -4.06
CA TYR A 74 13.24 10.25 -3.35
C TYR A 74 12.27 10.55 -2.19
N SER A 75 12.44 11.69 -1.53
CA SER A 75 11.55 12.14 -0.45
C SER A 75 10.16 12.48 -0.98
N LEU A 76 10.06 13.12 -2.17
CA LEU A 76 8.78 13.39 -2.82
C LEU A 76 8.04 12.09 -3.18
N PHE A 77 8.74 11.08 -3.69
CA PHE A 77 8.14 9.78 -3.95
C PHE A 77 7.67 9.12 -2.66
N ALA A 78 8.46 9.16 -1.59
CA ALA A 78 8.02 8.62 -0.30
C ALA A 78 6.76 9.31 0.24
N ILE A 79 6.70 10.65 0.18
CA ILE A 79 5.51 11.40 0.57
C ILE A 79 4.31 10.99 -0.30
N PHE A 80 4.51 10.82 -1.60
CA PHE A 80 3.47 10.35 -2.51
C PHE A 80 2.99 8.94 -2.15
N GLY A 81 3.88 8.01 -1.83
CA GLY A 81 3.55 6.66 -1.33
C GLY A 81 2.71 6.70 -0.06
N ILE A 82 3.09 7.53 0.93
CA ILE A 82 2.32 7.72 2.17
C ILE A 82 0.91 8.26 1.88
N ILE A 83 0.82 9.34 1.10
CA ILE A 83 -0.47 9.98 0.79
C ILE A 83 -1.39 9.00 0.06
N THR A 84 -0.86 8.30 -0.94
CA THR A 84 -1.67 7.36 -1.73
C THR A 84 -2.12 6.16 -0.90
N PHE A 85 -1.24 5.61 -0.05
CA PHE A 85 -1.58 4.56 0.91
C PHE A 85 -2.72 4.99 1.84
N VAL A 86 -2.57 6.16 2.50
CA VAL A 86 -3.55 6.65 3.47
C VAL A 86 -4.91 6.92 2.82
N ILE A 87 -4.94 7.56 1.66
CA ILE A 87 -6.19 7.81 0.91
C ILE A 87 -6.85 6.49 0.53
N SER A 88 -6.07 5.54 -0.01
CA SER A 88 -6.57 4.25 -0.47
C SER A 88 -7.18 3.43 0.69
N THR A 89 -6.46 3.33 1.81
CA THR A 89 -6.93 2.62 3.02
C THR A 89 -8.14 3.32 3.65
N TYR A 90 -8.23 4.64 3.54
CA TYR A 90 -9.39 5.38 4.05
C TYR A 90 -10.69 5.06 3.30
N PHE A 91 -10.64 4.71 2.01
CA PHE A 91 -11.83 4.22 1.31
C PHE A 91 -12.34 2.90 1.91
N PHE A 92 -11.43 2.00 2.29
CA PHE A 92 -11.78 0.76 2.98
C PHE A 92 -12.36 1.03 4.38
N GLN A 93 -11.77 1.94 5.16
CA GLN A 93 -12.37 2.39 6.43
C GLN A 93 -13.82 2.87 6.21
N ARG A 94 -14.05 3.75 5.24
CA ARG A 94 -15.39 4.28 4.97
C ARG A 94 -16.37 3.21 4.54
N LEU A 95 -15.92 2.19 3.82
CA LEU A 95 -16.75 1.05 3.45
C LEU A 95 -17.23 0.30 4.71
N LEU A 96 -16.35 0.07 5.68
CA LEU A 96 -16.67 -0.62 6.94
C LEU A 96 -17.56 0.21 7.87
N GLU A 97 -17.40 1.54 7.86
CA GLU A 97 -18.10 2.43 8.78
C GLU A 97 -19.41 3.00 8.22
N GLY A 98 -19.57 3.00 6.90
CA GLY A 98 -20.71 3.57 6.21
C GLY A 98 -20.82 5.09 6.43
N LYS A 99 -22.04 5.58 6.63
CA LYS A 99 -22.34 7.03 6.82
C LYS A 99 -22.13 7.52 8.26
N ARG A 100 -21.51 6.72 9.14
CA ARG A 100 -21.40 7.06 10.57
C ARG A 100 -20.50 8.27 10.77
N LYS A 101 -20.91 9.18 11.67
CA LYS A 101 -20.27 10.49 11.86
C LYS A 101 -19.35 10.58 13.09
N LYS A 102 -19.34 9.57 13.97
CA LYS A 102 -18.61 9.62 15.26
C LYS A 102 -17.76 8.37 15.50
N GLY A 103 -16.46 8.62 15.66
CA GLY A 103 -15.44 7.66 16.12
C GLY A 103 -15.15 6.54 15.13
N ILE A 104 -13.91 6.05 15.16
CA ILE A 104 -13.56 4.79 14.49
C ILE A 104 -14.02 3.62 15.36
N LYS A 105 -14.70 2.61 14.78
CA LYS A 105 -15.12 1.44 15.57
C LYS A 105 -13.92 0.56 15.88
N THR A 106 -13.90 -0.10 17.04
CA THR A 106 -12.86 -1.11 17.37
C THR A 106 -12.77 -2.20 16.32
N THR A 107 -13.89 -2.66 15.76
CA THR A 107 -13.90 -3.64 14.65
C THR A 107 -13.24 -3.10 13.39
N THR A 108 -13.40 -1.80 13.10
CA THR A 108 -12.72 -1.14 11.98
C THR A 108 -11.21 -1.04 12.22
N ILE A 109 -10.80 -0.69 13.45
CA ILE A 109 -9.37 -0.66 13.84
C ILE A 109 -8.76 -2.03 13.61
N ILE A 110 -9.38 -3.09 14.13
CA ILE A 110 -8.88 -4.48 13.99
C ILE A 110 -8.78 -4.86 12.51
N ALA A 111 -9.79 -4.55 11.70
CA ALA A 111 -9.79 -4.86 10.26
C ALA A 111 -8.64 -4.14 9.52
N ILE A 112 -8.37 -2.88 9.85
CA ILE A 112 -7.26 -2.11 9.28
C ILE A 112 -5.91 -2.68 9.74
N CYS A 113 -5.79 -3.06 11.00
CA CYS A 113 -4.58 -3.71 11.50
C CYS A 113 -4.25 -4.99 10.72
N ILE A 114 -5.23 -5.88 10.59
CA ILE A 114 -5.08 -7.14 9.84
C ILE A 114 -4.75 -6.87 8.37
N LEU A 115 -5.49 -5.95 7.73
CA LEU A 115 -5.24 -5.52 6.35
C LEU A 115 -3.78 -5.09 6.16
N ASN A 116 -3.26 -4.24 7.05
CA ASN A 116 -1.91 -3.70 6.92
C ASN A 116 -0.83 -4.78 7.07
N PHE A 117 -1.06 -5.83 7.86
CA PHE A 117 -0.19 -7.01 7.87
C PHE A 117 -0.28 -7.83 6.58
N ILE A 118 -1.47 -7.97 5.99
CA ILE A 118 -1.63 -8.60 4.67
C ILE A 118 -0.89 -7.78 3.60
N VAL A 119 -0.96 -6.45 3.67
CA VAL A 119 -0.21 -5.56 2.77
C VAL A 119 1.30 -5.75 2.96
N GLY A 120 1.80 -5.80 4.20
CA GLY A 120 3.21 -6.07 4.48
C GLY A 120 3.69 -7.39 3.88
N PHE A 121 2.86 -8.43 3.99
CA PHE A 121 3.13 -9.73 3.35
C PHE A 121 3.15 -9.62 1.82
N GLY A 122 2.16 -8.93 1.25
CA GLY A 122 2.07 -8.67 -0.18
C GLY A 122 3.29 -7.91 -0.73
N VAL A 123 3.83 -6.96 0.04
CA VAL A 123 5.04 -6.21 -0.31
C VAL A 123 6.27 -7.13 -0.36
N VAL A 124 6.45 -8.02 0.62
CA VAL A 124 7.57 -8.96 0.58
C VAL A 124 7.43 -9.95 -0.59
N LEU A 125 6.22 -10.44 -0.84
CA LEU A 125 5.93 -11.40 -1.90
C LEU A 125 6.17 -10.80 -3.30
N GLY A 126 5.60 -9.63 -3.60
CA GLY A 126 5.77 -9.02 -4.92
C GLY A 126 7.09 -8.26 -5.09
N GLY A 127 7.67 -7.71 -4.02
CA GLY A 127 8.91 -6.93 -4.08
C GLY A 127 10.15 -7.82 -4.10
N ILE A 128 10.28 -8.72 -3.12
CA ILE A 128 11.48 -9.54 -2.95
C ILE A 128 11.39 -10.81 -3.78
N ARG A 129 10.28 -11.54 -3.71
CA ARG A 129 10.09 -12.78 -4.48
C ARG A 129 9.69 -12.52 -5.95
N ARG A 130 9.40 -11.26 -6.30
CA ARG A 130 8.94 -10.84 -7.64
C ARG A 130 7.74 -11.65 -8.11
N THR A 131 6.89 -12.05 -7.16
CA THR A 131 5.70 -12.85 -7.42
C THR A 131 4.60 -11.91 -7.90
N ASN A 132 4.41 -11.88 -9.22
CA ASN A 132 3.37 -11.06 -9.83
C ASN A 132 1.97 -11.61 -9.55
N SER A 133 0.98 -10.74 -9.46
CA SER A 133 -0.41 -11.08 -9.14
C SER A 133 -1.05 -12.05 -10.15
N TRP A 134 -0.60 -12.06 -11.41
CA TRP A 134 -1.09 -12.98 -12.45
C TRP A 134 -0.51 -14.40 -12.35
N TYR A 135 0.51 -14.62 -11.51
CA TYR A 135 1.05 -15.96 -11.26
C TYR A 135 0.06 -16.86 -10.51
N ILE A 136 -0.93 -16.30 -9.82
CA ILE A 136 -2.01 -17.10 -9.23
C ILE A 136 -2.74 -17.93 -10.31
N PHE A 137 -2.88 -17.38 -11.52
CA PHE A 137 -3.57 -18.05 -12.63
C PHE A 137 -2.62 -18.83 -13.54
N THR A 138 -1.38 -18.37 -13.67
CA THR A 138 -0.42 -18.92 -14.65
C THR A 138 0.57 -19.90 -14.04
N ASN A 139 0.95 -19.73 -12.77
CA ASN A 139 1.94 -20.54 -12.05
C ASN A 139 1.62 -20.64 -10.54
N PRO A 140 0.50 -21.28 -10.16
CA PRO A 140 0.05 -21.33 -8.76
C PRO A 140 1.03 -22.06 -7.83
N SER A 141 1.75 -23.08 -8.34
CA SER A 141 2.79 -23.79 -7.58
C SER A 141 3.91 -22.85 -7.13
N ARG A 142 4.36 -21.96 -8.01
CA ARG A 142 5.36 -20.93 -7.69
C ARG A 142 4.84 -19.97 -6.62
N VAL A 143 3.59 -19.53 -6.71
CA VAL A 143 2.99 -18.64 -5.70
C VAL A 143 2.98 -19.32 -4.32
N LEU A 144 2.63 -20.61 -4.27
CA LEU A 144 2.64 -21.37 -3.04
C LEU A 144 4.06 -21.48 -2.47
N GLU A 145 5.04 -21.82 -3.30
CA GLU A 145 6.43 -21.91 -2.89
C GLU A 145 6.97 -20.57 -2.37
N ASP A 146 6.69 -19.47 -3.08
CA ASP A 146 7.08 -18.12 -2.66
C ASP A 146 6.42 -17.74 -1.33
N THR A 147 5.14 -18.09 -1.15
CA THR A 147 4.39 -17.87 0.10
C THR A 147 5.01 -18.63 1.26
N LEU A 148 5.31 -19.93 1.08
CA LEU A 148 5.94 -20.74 2.11
C LEU A 148 7.34 -20.24 2.44
N ASN A 149 8.11 -19.79 1.43
CA ASN A 149 9.42 -19.20 1.66
C ASN A 149 9.36 -17.92 2.52
N VAL A 150 8.35 -17.07 2.33
CA VAL A 150 8.16 -15.90 3.22
C VAL A 150 7.80 -16.32 4.64
N ILE A 151 6.97 -17.35 4.80
CA ILE A 151 6.53 -17.83 6.13
C ILE A 151 7.68 -18.51 6.88
N TYR A 152 8.48 -19.34 6.21
CA TYR A 152 9.55 -20.12 6.85
C TYR A 152 10.88 -19.37 6.94
N SER A 153 11.09 -18.31 6.14
CA SER A 153 12.25 -17.44 6.31
C SER A 153 12.00 -16.42 7.42
N GLN A 154 12.76 -16.53 8.51
CA GLN A 154 12.69 -15.59 9.63
C GLN A 154 12.91 -14.15 9.17
N GLU A 155 13.85 -13.91 8.26
CA GLU A 155 14.17 -12.59 7.73
C GLU A 155 12.98 -11.99 6.97
N LEU A 156 12.39 -12.75 6.04
CA LEU A 156 11.28 -12.29 5.22
C LEU A 156 10.01 -12.08 6.05
N LEU A 157 9.78 -12.95 7.04
CA LEU A 157 8.64 -12.83 7.95
C LEU A 157 8.77 -11.58 8.83
N ILE A 158 9.95 -11.35 9.44
CA ILE A 158 10.21 -10.15 10.24
C ILE A 158 10.04 -8.89 9.40
N LEU A 159 10.54 -8.88 8.16
CA LEU A 159 10.38 -7.76 7.25
C LEU A 159 8.91 -7.50 6.93
N SER A 160 8.14 -8.55 6.60
CA SER A 160 6.70 -8.46 6.34
C SER A 160 5.93 -7.87 7.53
N LEU A 161 6.22 -8.36 8.75
CA LEU A 161 5.63 -7.84 9.98
C LEU A 161 6.04 -6.39 10.24
N GLY A 162 7.31 -6.05 10.04
CA GLY A 162 7.84 -4.69 10.17
C GLY A 162 7.16 -3.71 9.23
N ILE A 163 6.93 -4.11 7.97
CA ILE A 163 6.18 -3.31 6.99
C ILE A 163 4.72 -3.15 7.44
N GLY A 164 4.09 -4.21 7.96
CA GLY A 164 2.74 -4.14 8.50
C GLY A 164 2.62 -3.19 9.69
N ILE A 165 3.61 -3.18 10.59
CA ILE A 165 3.70 -2.24 11.72
C ILE A 165 3.87 -0.81 11.19
N LEU A 166 4.78 -0.60 10.22
CA LEU A 166 5.00 0.71 9.59
C LEU A 166 3.71 1.23 8.92
N ALA A 167 3.00 0.37 8.17
CA ALA A 167 1.75 0.71 7.52
C ALA A 167 0.67 1.10 8.54
N ASN A 168 0.56 0.37 9.66
CA ASN A 168 -0.31 0.74 10.77
C ASN A 168 0.07 2.09 11.38
N PHE A 169 1.35 2.28 11.68
CA PHE A 169 1.85 3.53 12.23
C PHE A 169 1.51 4.72 11.33
N ILE A 170 1.81 4.62 10.03
CA ILE A 170 1.49 5.66 9.04
C ILE A 170 0.00 5.95 9.02
N TYR A 171 -0.84 4.92 8.95
CA TYR A 171 -2.28 5.11 8.84
C TYR A 171 -2.88 5.79 10.06
N PHE A 172 -2.55 5.30 11.26
CA PHE A 172 -3.10 5.85 12.50
C PHE A 172 -2.53 7.23 12.82
N LEU A 173 -1.27 7.51 12.48
CA LEU A 173 -0.69 8.85 12.58
C LEU A 173 -1.45 9.87 11.71
N MET A 174 -1.90 9.44 10.54
CA MET A 174 -2.60 10.30 9.57
C MET A 174 -4.13 10.26 9.70
N LEU A 175 -4.67 9.51 10.68
CA LEU A 175 -6.10 9.21 10.78
C LEU A 175 -6.96 10.47 10.90
N GLU A 176 -6.57 11.41 11.75
CA GLU A 176 -7.34 12.65 11.94
C GLU A 176 -7.32 13.54 10.69
N SER A 177 -6.14 13.66 10.07
CA SER A 177 -5.93 14.41 8.83
C SER A 177 -6.79 13.85 7.70
N ILE A 178 -6.75 12.53 7.47
CA ILE A 178 -7.51 11.90 6.39
C ILE A 178 -9.02 11.89 6.67
N ALA A 179 -9.43 11.74 7.93
CA ALA A 179 -10.84 11.83 8.30
C ALA A 179 -11.39 13.25 8.06
N THR A 180 -10.60 14.29 8.33
CA THR A 180 -10.97 15.69 8.08
C THR A 180 -11.07 15.97 6.58
N TRP A 181 -10.07 15.54 5.80
CA TRP A 181 -10.08 15.63 4.35
C TRP A 181 -11.30 14.91 3.74
N GLY A 182 -11.57 13.68 4.18
CA GLY A 182 -12.69 12.88 3.71
C GLY A 182 -14.05 13.52 4.01
N LYS A 183 -14.22 14.12 5.19
CA LYS A 183 -15.42 14.89 5.54
C LYS A 183 -15.60 16.15 4.68
N LYS A 184 -14.52 16.75 4.18
CA LYS A 184 -14.57 17.96 3.34
C LYS A 184 -14.88 17.64 1.89
N TYR A 185 -14.18 16.66 1.30
CA TYR A 185 -14.19 16.45 -0.16
C TYR A 185 -15.00 15.23 -0.63
N LEU A 186 -15.30 14.28 0.25
CA LEU A 186 -16.03 13.06 -0.14
C LEU A 186 -17.49 13.02 0.35
N LYS A 187 -18.03 14.16 0.83
CA LYS A 187 -19.45 14.34 1.13
C LYS A 187 -20.26 14.39 -0.18
N LYS A 188 -20.95 13.29 -0.46
CA LYS A 188 -22.28 13.25 -1.08
C LYS A 188 -23.17 12.46 -0.12
#